data_AF-A0A914YCR9-F1
#
_entry.id   AF-A0A914YCR9-F1
#
_cell.length_a   1.000
_cell.length_b   1.000
_cell.length_c   1.000
_cell.angle_alpha   90.00
_cell.angle_beta   90.00
_cell.angle_gamma   90.00
#
_symmetry.space_group_name_H-M   'P 1'
#
loop_
_entity.id
_entity.type
_entity.pdbx_description
1 polymer ?
#
loop_
_entity_poly.entity_id
_entity_poly.type
_entity_poly.pdbx_seq_one_letter_code
_entity_poly.pdbx_strand_id
1 'polypeptide(L)'
;MGGVTMNARNDGRQISADFIQLPSKRELPAYYKQVLQPMDFTRLRKNLKHGHYDTIDAFGNDIKLLVSNCQSFNREDSEIYHDSETILAIWERLKASATALL
;
A
#
# COMPACT_ATOMS: atom_id res chain seq x y z
N MET A 1 -13.97 -22.27 6.58
CA MET A 1 -12.87 -21.39 7.03
C MET A 1 -13.23 -19.97 6.62
N GLY A 2 -13.74 -19.17 7.55
CA GLY A 2 -14.15 -17.79 7.27
C GLY A 2 -12.94 -16.87 7.25
N GLY A 3 -12.58 -16.38 6.07
CA GLY A 3 -11.56 -15.33 5.94
C GLY A 3 -12.05 -14.05 6.61
N VAL A 4 -11.19 -13.43 7.40
CA VAL A 4 -11.45 -12.14 8.03
C VAL A 4 -11.61 -11.09 6.94
N THR A 5 -12.86 -10.68 6.66
CA THR A 5 -13.16 -9.57 5.78
C THR A 5 -12.83 -8.28 6.53
N MET A 6 -11.62 -7.76 6.34
CA MET A 6 -11.29 -6.41 6.81
C MET A 6 -12.11 -5.41 6.00
N ASN A 7 -13.18 -4.88 6.62
CA ASN A 7 -13.95 -3.69 6.26
C ASN A 7 -13.76 -3.21 4.81
N ALA A 8 -14.49 -3.82 3.88
CA ALA A 8 -14.91 -3.06 2.71
C ALA A 8 -15.86 -1.97 3.21
N ARG A 9 -15.76 -0.75 2.66
CA ARG A 9 -16.92 0.14 2.62
C ARG A 9 -18.10 -0.70 2.06
N ASN A 10 -19.32 -0.39 2.46
CA ASN A 10 -20.51 -1.25 2.33
C ASN A 10 -20.92 -1.61 0.88
N ASP A 11 -20.08 -1.32 -0.12
CA ASP A 11 -20.23 -1.53 -1.56
C ASP A 11 -19.51 -2.79 -2.09
N GLY A 12 -18.69 -3.46 -1.28
CA GLY A 12 -17.92 -4.63 -1.70
C GLY A 12 -16.70 -4.30 -2.57
N ARG A 13 -16.32 -3.01 -2.67
CA ARG A 13 -15.13 -2.58 -3.41
C ARG A 13 -13.86 -3.01 -2.70
N GLN A 14 -12.91 -3.55 -3.46
CA GLN A 14 -11.59 -3.91 -2.95
C GLN A 14 -10.67 -2.68 -2.88
N ILE A 15 -10.47 -2.15 -1.67
CA ILE A 15 -9.62 -0.97 -1.38
C ILE A 15 -8.19 -1.13 -1.97
N SER A 16 -7.66 -2.35 -1.98
CA SER A 16 -6.30 -2.59 -2.44
C SER A 16 -6.14 -2.67 -3.95
N ALA A 17 -7.23 -2.69 -4.74
CA ALA A 17 -7.19 -3.04 -6.16
C ALA A 17 -6.17 -2.21 -6.96
N ASP A 18 -6.22 -0.88 -6.83
CA ASP A 18 -5.34 0.05 -7.55
C ASP A 18 -3.89 0.07 -7.04
N PHE A 19 -3.63 -0.59 -5.91
CA PHE A 19 -2.31 -0.68 -5.28
C PHE A 19 -1.61 -2.02 -5.56
N ILE A 20 -2.27 -2.96 -6.25
CA ILE A 20 -1.72 -4.30 -6.52
C ILE A 20 -0.50 -4.21 -7.44
N GLN A 21 -0.63 -3.47 -8.54
CA GLN A 21 0.39 -3.38 -9.57
C GLN A 21 0.30 -2.04 -10.27
N LEU A 22 1.42 -1.32 -10.32
CA LEU A 22 1.49 -0.07 -11.06
C LEU A 22 1.42 -0.32 -12.58
N PRO A 23 0.79 0.59 -13.35
CA PRO A 23 0.95 0.61 -14.80
C PRO A 23 2.42 0.70 -15.17
N SER A 24 2.80 0.11 -16.30
CA SER A 24 4.17 0.20 -16.80
C SER A 24 4.55 1.64 -17.12
N LYS A 25 5.86 1.94 -17.17
CA LYS A 25 6.37 3.25 -17.58
C LYS A 25 5.92 3.67 -18.98
N ARG A 26 5.58 2.71 -19.85
CA ARG A 26 5.02 2.97 -21.18
C ARG A 26 3.56 3.42 -21.10
N GLU A 27 2.78 2.81 -20.20
CA GLU A 27 1.34 3.09 -20.03
C GLU A 27 1.10 4.40 -19.27
N LEU A 28 1.92 4.70 -18.26
CA LEU A 28 1.77 5.92 -17.46
C LEU A 28 3.12 6.66 -17.26
N PRO A 29 3.72 7.24 -18.32
CA PRO A 29 5.02 7.88 -18.21
C PRO A 29 5.08 9.05 -17.22
N ALA A 30 3.97 9.78 -17.04
CA ALA A 30 3.89 10.92 -16.14
C ALA A 30 4.14 10.54 -14.68
N TYR A 31 3.60 9.39 -14.24
CA TYR A 31 3.82 8.86 -12.89
C TYR A 31 5.31 8.69 -12.61
N TYR A 32 6.05 8.06 -13.52
CA TYR A 32 7.49 7.81 -13.38
C TYR A 32 8.38 9.05 -13.59
N LYS A 33 7.80 10.19 -13.97
CA LYS A 33 8.52 11.48 -13.96
C LYS A 33 8.41 12.18 -12.61
N GLN A 34 7.31 11.98 -11.90
CA GLN A 34 7.00 12.63 -10.62
C GLN A 34 7.39 11.76 -9.42
N VAL A 35 7.11 10.46 -9.48
CA VAL A 35 7.39 9.49 -8.43
C VAL A 35 8.75 8.85 -8.66
N LEU A 36 9.70 9.14 -7.76
CA LEU A 36 11.09 8.71 -7.89
C LEU A 36 11.32 7.24 -7.51
N GLN A 37 10.54 6.71 -6.57
CA GLN A 37 10.69 5.35 -6.07
C GLN A 37 9.35 4.60 -6.15
N PRO A 38 8.97 4.08 -7.34
CA PRO A 38 7.72 3.36 -7.53
C PRO A 38 7.59 2.13 -6.63
N MET A 39 6.45 2.01 -5.96
CA MET A 39 6.12 0.92 -5.05
C MET A 39 4.66 0.48 -5.23
N ASP A 40 4.44 -0.84 -5.24
CA ASP A 40 3.13 -1.50 -5.29
C ASP A 40 3.15 -2.77 -4.41
N PHE A 41 1.98 -3.40 -4.20
CA PHE A 41 1.91 -4.61 -3.40
C PHE A 41 2.60 -5.81 -4.03
N THR A 42 2.71 -5.86 -5.36
CA THR A 42 3.47 -6.90 -6.06
C THR A 42 4.96 -6.83 -5.69
N ARG A 43 5.53 -5.63 -5.66
CA ARG A 43 6.92 -5.36 -5.29
C ARG A 43 7.17 -5.57 -3.80
N LEU A 44 6.29 -5.07 -2.92
CA LEU A 44 6.32 -5.35 -1.48
C LEU A 44 6.34 -6.86 -1.20
N ARG A 45 5.42 -7.62 -1.83
CA ARG A 45 5.35 -9.08 -1.69
C ARG A 45 6.62 -9.76 -2.18
N LYS A 46 7.19 -9.30 -3.30
CA LYS A 46 8.45 -9.82 -3.84
C LYS A 46 9.60 -9.55 -2.87
N ASN A 47 9.72 -8.35 -2.34
CA ASN A 47 10.76 -7.96 -1.40
C ASN A 47 10.69 -8.77 -0.11
N LEU A 48 9.47 -8.98 0.40
CA LEU A 48 9.23 -9.80 1.59
C LEU A 48 9.68 -11.25 1.37
N LYS A 49 9.30 -11.86 0.24
CA LYS A 49 9.70 -13.24 -0.10
C LYS A 49 11.20 -13.42 -0.27
N HIS A 50 11.91 -12.39 -0.69
CA HIS A 50 13.37 -12.41 -0.85
C HIS A 50 14.13 -11.99 0.41
N GLY A 51 13.44 -11.77 1.54
CA GLY A 51 14.08 -11.41 2.80
C GLY A 51 14.70 -10.01 2.80
N HIS A 52 14.17 -9.06 2.03
CA HIS A 52 14.69 -7.68 2.01
C HIS A 52 14.28 -6.84 3.21
N TYR A 53 13.53 -7.40 4.17
CA TYR A 53 13.10 -6.70 5.36
C TYR A 53 13.57 -7.46 6.60
N ASP A 54 14.58 -6.91 7.27
CA ASP A 54 15.10 -7.46 8.53
C ASP A 54 14.21 -7.11 9.72
N THR A 55 13.38 -6.07 9.59
CA THR A 55 12.50 -5.58 10.65
C THR A 55 11.11 -5.25 10.11
N ILE A 56 10.12 -5.28 11.01
CA ILE A 56 8.76 -4.82 10.71
C ILE A 56 8.73 -3.34 10.30
N ASP A 57 9.68 -2.54 10.82
CA ASP A 57 9.84 -1.13 10.45
C ASP A 57 10.33 -0.98 9.01
N ALA A 58 11.28 -1.82 8.56
CA ALA A 58 11.75 -1.80 7.18
C ALA A 58 10.61 -2.12 6.19
N PHE A 59 9.78 -3.13 6.50
CA PHE A 59 8.57 -3.41 5.71
C PHE A 59 7.58 -2.24 5.77
N GLY A 60 7.37 -1.65 6.95
CA GLY A 60 6.49 -0.51 7.15
C GLY A 60 6.91 0.75 6.39
N ASN A 61 8.21 0.95 6.17
CA ASN A 61 8.70 2.06 5.38
C ASN A 61 8.27 1.97 3.90
N ASP A 62 8.25 0.76 3.32
CA ASP A 62 7.77 0.58 1.94
C ASP A 62 6.24 0.69 1.85
N ILE A 63 5.49 0.35 2.90
CA ILE A 63 4.05 0.65 2.98
C ILE A 63 3.82 2.17 3.00
N LYS A 64 4.58 2.91 3.81
CA LYS A 64 4.51 4.37 3.86
C LYS A 64 4.92 5.02 2.54
N LEU A 65 5.91 4.46 1.85
CA LEU A 65 6.33 4.89 0.52
C LEU A 65 5.22 4.68 -0.52
N LEU A 66 4.57 3.51 -0.52
CA LEU A 66 3.41 3.21 -1.37
C LEU A 66 2.29 4.26 -1.18
N VAL A 67 1.96 4.59 0.07
CA VAL A 67 0.97 5.60 0.41
C VAL A 67 1.41 7.00 -0.03
N SER A 68 2.64 7.42 0.29
CA SER A 68 3.17 8.74 -0.07
C SER A 68 3.24 8.95 -1.59
N ASN A 69 3.63 7.93 -2.34
CA ASN A 69 3.62 7.97 -3.80
C ASN A 69 2.21 8.13 -4.36
N CYS A 70 1.22 7.43 -3.78
CA CYS A 70 -0.17 7.58 -4.17
C CYS A 70 -0.68 9.00 -3.90
N GLN A 71 -0.43 9.52 -2.70
CA GLN A 71 -0.90 10.84 -2.26
C GLN A 71 -0.21 11.99 -2.99
N SER A 72 1.06 11.84 -3.35
CA SER A 72 1.80 12.87 -4.10
C SER A 72 1.38 12.97 -5.56
N PHE A 73 0.91 11.88 -6.17
CA PHE A 73 0.49 11.85 -7.57
C PHE A 73 -1.00 12.14 -7.75
N ASN A 74 -1.84 11.67 -6.83
CA ASN A 74 -3.29 11.79 -6.92
C ASN A 74 -3.80 12.97 -6.11
N ARG A 75 -4.95 13.52 -6.52
CA ARG A 75 -5.59 14.63 -5.80
C ARG A 75 -6.18 14.15 -4.47
N GLU A 76 -6.16 15.02 -3.46
CA GLU A 76 -6.69 14.73 -2.12
C GLU A 76 -8.18 14.35 -2.10
N ASP A 77 -8.95 14.84 -3.08
CA ASP A 77 -10.39 14.56 -3.25
C ASP A 77 -10.68 13.25 -4.02
N SER A 78 -9.65 12.52 -4.43
CA SER A 78 -9.80 11.28 -5.19
C SER A 78 -10.01 10.05 -4.29
N GLU A 79 -10.76 9.07 -4.78
CA GLU A 79 -11.02 7.83 -4.05
C GLU A 79 -9.73 7.07 -3.69
N ILE A 80 -8.78 6.98 -4.64
CA ILE A 80 -7.48 6.32 -4.42
C ILE A 80 -6.65 7.02 -3.35
N TYR A 81 -6.77 8.35 -3.21
CA TYR A 81 -6.12 9.08 -2.12
C TYR A 81 -6.69 8.63 -0.76
N HIS A 82 -8.01 8.62 -0.60
CA HIS A 82 -8.65 8.15 0.64
C HIS A 82 -8.41 6.66 0.93
N ASP A 83 -8.27 5.84 -0.11
CA ASP A 83 -7.93 4.44 0.05
C ASP A 83 -6.50 4.26 0.57
N SER A 84 -5.57 5.11 0.15
CA SER A 84 -4.20 5.12 0.68
C SER A 84 -4.16 5.45 2.18
N GLU A 85 -5.02 6.35 2.66
CA GLU A 85 -5.18 6.65 4.09
C GLU A 85 -5.71 5.43 4.84
N THR A 86 -6.67 4.73 4.23
CA THR A 86 -7.25 3.50 4.81
C THR A 86 -6.21 2.38 4.89
N ILE A 87 -5.38 2.20 3.86
CA ILE A 87 -4.26 1.25 3.86
C ILE A 87 -3.28 1.57 5.00
N LEU A 88 -2.90 2.83 5.17
CA LEU A 88 -1.99 3.25 6.23
C LEU A 88 -2.59 2.99 7.62
N ALA A 89 -3.87 3.31 7.82
CA ALA A 89 -4.57 3.06 9.08
C ALA A 89 -4.64 1.56 9.42
N ILE A 90 -4.91 0.70 8.42
CA ILE A 90 -4.91 -0.76 8.61
C ILE A 90 -3.50 -1.25 8.99
N TRP A 91 -2.46 -0.76 8.31
CA TRP A 91 -1.09 -1.09 8.61
C TRP A 91 -0.70 -0.74 10.05
N GLU A 92 -0.93 0.51 10.48
CA GLU A 92 -0.54 0.95 11.82
C GLU A 92 -1.30 0.17 12.90
N ARG A 93 -2.57 -0.18 12.66
CA ARG A 93 -3.33 -1.06 13.55
C ARG A 93 -2.70 -2.46 13.65
N LEU A 94 -2.39 -3.08 12.51
CA LEU A 94 -1.80 -4.43 12.48
C LEU A 94 -0.42 -4.46 13.12
N LYS A 95 0.41 -3.43 12.85
CA LYS A 95 1.73 -3.27 13.46
C LYS A 95 1.62 -3.17 14.98
N ALA A 96 0.73 -2.30 15.49
CA ALA A 96 0.52 -2.15 16.92
C ALA A 96 0.08 -3.47 17.57
N SER A 97 -0.85 -4.21 16.94
CA SER A 97 -1.27 -5.53 17.44
C SER A 97 -0.14 -6.56 17.44
N ALA A 98 0.71 -6.57 16.41
CA ALA A 98 1.83 -7.51 16.34
C ALA A 98 2.91 -7.21 17.40
N THR A 99 3.21 -5.94 17.64
CA THR A 99 4.18 -5.53 18.67
C THR A 99 3.66 -5.75 20.09
N ALA A 100 2.35 -5.64 20.31
CA ALA A 100 1.74 -5.88 21.63
C ALA A 100 1.74 -7.36 22.07
N LEU A 101 2.04 -8.29 21.15
CA LEU A 101 2.08 -9.74 21.41
C LEU A 101 3.52 -10.26 21.63
N LEU A 102 4.52 -9.38 21.56
CA LEU A 102 5.94 -9.66 21.81
C LEU A 102 6.38 -9.04 23.13
#